data_AF-J4TXV2-F1
#
_entry.id   AF-J4TXV2-F1
#
_cell.length_a   1.000
_cell.length_b   1.000
_cell.length_c   1.000
_cell.angle_alpha   90.00
_cell.angle_beta   90.00
_cell.angle_gamma   90.00
#
_symmetry.space_group_name_H-M   'P 1'
#
loop_
_entity.id
_entity.type
_entity.pdbx_description
1 polymer ?
#
loop_
_entity_poly.entity_id
_entity_poly.type
_entity_poly.pdbx_seq_one_letter_code
_entity_poly.pdbx_strand_id
1 'polypeptide(L)'
;MSADSAGKLVSSAFEVPLNSSMFTWTVYISILVVLAGTILMHRNSNADMIDSLEREVNLPIPVQPGPPFPLVTEYCDIVCGFGRGSAELGIPTANVPIGQLPRQMNDLDLGVYFGFAHIKPAEHREPSVETRQDGRTVVYNYGQYLSEVNGDLDVLPMVLSVGKNPFYGNDFKTMELHVLHDFKNDFYGAKVKFNILGHIRPELNYTTKEALIKDINIDIKTAQSVLVTSPYQTFKRQL
;
A
#
# COMPACT_ATOMS: atom_id res chain seq x y z
N MET A 1 -92.29 10.23 -20.77
CA MET A 1 -91.48 9.36 -21.66
C MET A 1 -90.47 8.67 -20.76
N SER A 2 -90.83 7.72 -19.88
CA SER A 2 -91.37 6.36 -20.03
C SER A 2 -90.42 5.37 -20.73
N ALA A 3 -90.13 4.28 -20.00
CA ALA A 3 -89.73 2.93 -20.44
C ALA A 3 -88.31 2.80 -21.05
N ASP A 4 -87.54 1.72 -20.91
CA ASP A 4 -87.74 0.33 -20.43
C ASP A 4 -86.31 -0.27 -20.30
N SER A 5 -85.89 -0.96 -19.23
CA SER A 5 -86.09 -2.39 -18.92
C SER A 5 -85.97 -3.37 -20.11
N ALA A 6 -84.91 -4.18 -20.15
CA ALA A 6 -84.96 -5.56 -20.65
C ALA A 6 -83.64 -6.31 -20.37
N GLY A 7 -83.73 -7.33 -19.52
CA GLY A 7 -82.67 -8.31 -19.31
C GLY A 7 -82.59 -9.36 -20.41
N LYS A 8 -81.48 -10.11 -20.40
CA LYS A 8 -81.33 -11.50 -20.85
C LYS A 8 -80.15 -12.09 -20.07
N LEU A 9 -80.43 -12.87 -19.04
CA LEU A 9 -80.50 -14.34 -19.05
C LEU A 9 -79.16 -15.03 -19.30
N VAL A 10 -78.76 -15.67 -18.19
CA VAL A 10 -77.64 -16.57 -17.94
C VAL A 10 -77.67 -17.78 -18.89
N SER A 11 -76.49 -18.17 -19.37
CA SER A 11 -76.16 -19.57 -19.64
C SER A 11 -74.80 -19.86 -19.03
N SER A 12 -74.85 -20.62 -17.94
CA SER A 12 -73.73 -21.16 -17.20
C SER A 12 -73.05 -22.29 -18.00
N ALA A 13 -71.74 -22.24 -18.13
CA ALA A 13 -70.92 -23.44 -18.23
C ALA A 13 -69.76 -23.33 -17.25
N PHE A 14 -69.61 -24.40 -16.48
CA PHE A 14 -68.77 -24.58 -15.31
C PHE A 14 -67.27 -24.32 -15.54
N GLU A 15 -66.69 -23.79 -14.47
CA GLU A 15 -65.28 -23.61 -14.10
C GLU A 15 -64.31 -24.76 -14.42
N VAL A 16 -63.07 -24.39 -14.74
CA VAL A 16 -61.90 -24.76 -13.92
C VAL A 16 -60.96 -23.54 -13.81
N PRO A 17 -60.85 -22.84 -12.66
CA PRO A 17 -59.86 -21.79 -12.51
C PRO A 17 -58.48 -22.43 -12.27
N LEU A 18 -57.55 -22.23 -13.21
CA LEU A 18 -56.12 -22.38 -12.94
C LEU A 18 -55.73 -21.35 -11.87
N ASN A 19 -55.32 -21.85 -10.71
CA ASN A 19 -54.89 -21.04 -9.58
C ASN A 19 -53.59 -20.28 -9.92
N SER A 20 -53.72 -19.00 -10.27
CA SER A 20 -52.62 -18.11 -10.66
C SER A 20 -51.68 -17.72 -9.52
N SER A 21 -51.99 -18.09 -8.26
CA SER A 21 -51.13 -17.81 -7.12
C SER A 21 -50.00 -18.83 -6.94
N MET A 22 -50.18 -20.09 -7.36
CA MET A 22 -49.10 -21.08 -7.27
C MET A 22 -48.00 -20.85 -8.32
N PHE A 23 -48.35 -20.34 -9.50
CA PHE A 23 -47.37 -20.09 -10.57
C PHE A 23 -46.50 -18.85 -10.32
N THR A 24 -47.01 -17.86 -9.59
CA THR A 24 -46.25 -16.64 -9.27
C THR A 24 -45.31 -16.84 -8.08
N TRP A 25 -45.69 -17.63 -7.07
CA TRP A 25 -44.83 -17.94 -5.93
C TRP A 25 -43.67 -18.87 -6.29
N THR A 26 -43.90 -19.86 -7.16
CA THR A 26 -42.84 -20.80 -7.59
C THR A 26 -41.75 -20.08 -8.39
N VAL A 27 -42.14 -19.10 -9.23
CA VAL A 27 -41.20 -18.28 -10.00
C VAL A 27 -40.44 -17.29 -9.10
N TYR A 28 -41.10 -16.68 -8.10
CA TYR A 28 -40.44 -15.75 -7.17
C TYR A 28 -39.40 -16.42 -6.26
N ILE A 29 -39.69 -17.63 -5.75
CA ILE A 29 -38.75 -18.40 -4.92
C ILE A 29 -37.57 -18.88 -5.78
N SER A 30 -37.80 -19.23 -7.04
CA SER A 30 -36.73 -19.64 -7.97
C SER A 30 -35.77 -18.49 -8.28
N ILE A 31 -36.29 -17.27 -8.49
CA ILE A 31 -35.47 -16.08 -8.75
C ILE A 31 -34.68 -15.67 -7.50
N LEU A 32 -35.28 -15.73 -6.30
CA LEU A 32 -34.57 -15.43 -5.04
C LEU A 32 -33.52 -16.47 -4.68
N VAL A 33 -33.73 -17.77 -4.97
CA VAL A 33 -32.71 -18.81 -4.75
C VAL A 33 -31.58 -18.70 -5.77
N VAL A 34 -31.85 -18.30 -7.02
CA VAL A 34 -30.82 -18.03 -8.02
C VAL A 34 -30.05 -16.75 -7.71
N LEU A 35 -30.70 -15.68 -7.22
CA LEU A 35 -30.03 -14.44 -6.79
C LEU A 35 -29.26 -14.62 -5.48
N ALA A 36 -29.82 -15.30 -4.48
CA ALA A 36 -29.08 -15.65 -3.27
C ALA A 36 -27.96 -16.66 -3.59
N GLY A 37 -28.17 -17.58 -4.52
CA GLY A 37 -27.16 -18.53 -5.00
C GLY A 37 -26.05 -17.86 -5.82
N THR A 38 -26.33 -16.83 -6.62
CA THR A 38 -25.30 -16.05 -7.33
C THR A 38 -24.62 -15.03 -6.42
N ILE A 39 -25.30 -14.49 -5.40
CA ILE A 39 -24.67 -13.65 -4.37
C ILE A 39 -23.83 -14.50 -3.40
N LEU A 40 -24.19 -15.77 -3.16
CA LEU A 40 -23.43 -16.71 -2.33
C LEU A 40 -22.35 -17.48 -3.13
N MET A 41 -22.48 -17.59 -4.46
CA MET A 41 -21.47 -18.21 -5.35
C MET A 41 -20.64 -17.21 -6.17
N HIS A 42 -20.80 -15.90 -5.95
CA HIS A 42 -19.80 -14.91 -6.35
C HIS A 42 -18.97 -14.43 -5.15
N ARG A 43 -18.66 -15.34 -4.23
CA ARG A 43 -17.42 -15.23 -3.46
C ARG A 43 -16.29 -15.58 -4.41
N ASN A 44 -15.60 -14.55 -4.86
CA ASN A 44 -14.43 -14.66 -5.72
C ASN A 44 -13.39 -15.50 -4.97
N SER A 45 -13.25 -16.78 -5.32
CA SER A 45 -12.26 -17.70 -4.75
C SER A 45 -10.82 -17.23 -4.97
N ASN A 46 -10.61 -16.25 -5.85
CA ASN A 46 -9.35 -15.53 -5.96
C ASN A 46 -9.11 -14.54 -4.81
N ALA A 47 -10.14 -13.86 -4.28
CA ALA A 47 -9.99 -12.94 -3.16
C ALA A 47 -9.71 -13.69 -1.85
N ASP A 48 -10.40 -14.81 -1.61
CA ASP A 48 -10.18 -15.66 -0.43
C ASP A 48 -8.81 -16.43 -0.50
N MET A 49 -8.23 -16.62 -1.70
CA MET A 49 -6.83 -17.10 -1.87
C MET A 49 -5.77 -16.00 -1.72
N ILE A 50 -6.14 -14.73 -1.91
CA ILE A 50 -5.23 -13.58 -1.73
C ILE A 50 -5.18 -13.18 -0.24
N ASP A 51 -6.22 -13.49 0.54
CA ASP A 51 -6.34 -13.20 1.98
C ASP A 51 -5.65 -14.25 2.89
N SER A 52 -5.33 -15.44 2.37
CA SER A 52 -4.70 -16.54 3.12
C SER A 52 -3.16 -16.56 3.06
N LEU A 53 -2.54 -15.46 2.65
CA LEU A 53 -1.08 -15.28 2.65
C LEU A 53 -0.69 -14.00 3.40
N GLU A 54 -1.23 -13.79 4.61
CA GLU A 54 -0.35 -13.28 5.65
C GLU A 54 0.80 -14.27 5.74
N ARG A 55 1.92 -13.90 5.10
CA ARG A 55 3.17 -14.65 5.19
C ARG A 55 3.40 -14.94 6.67
N GLU A 56 3.65 -16.18 7.05
CA GLU A 56 3.71 -16.63 8.47
C GLU A 56 4.68 -15.80 9.35
N VAL A 57 5.63 -15.10 8.73
CA VAL A 57 6.62 -14.24 9.37
C VAL A 57 6.17 -12.77 9.54
N ASN A 58 5.01 -12.38 9.02
CA ASN A 58 4.48 -11.04 9.22
C ASN A 58 4.09 -10.85 10.69
N LEU A 59 4.44 -9.70 11.24
CA LEU A 59 3.97 -9.30 12.55
C LEU A 59 2.53 -8.79 12.44
N PRO A 60 1.67 -9.04 13.45
CA PRO A 60 0.34 -8.46 13.49
C PRO A 60 0.42 -6.92 13.43
N ILE A 61 -0.24 -6.33 12.44
CA ILE A 61 -0.31 -4.87 12.32
C ILE A 61 -1.42 -4.35 13.27
N PRO A 62 -1.10 -3.46 14.21
CA PRO A 62 -2.11 -2.94 15.13
C PRO A 62 -3.10 -2.01 14.40
N VAL A 63 -4.32 -1.90 14.90
CA VAL A 63 -5.39 -1.05 14.31
C VAL A 63 -5.00 0.45 14.30
N GLN A 64 -4.06 0.84 15.16
CA GLN A 64 -3.44 2.16 15.22
C GLN A 64 -1.98 2.03 15.70
N PRO A 65 -1.09 2.99 15.40
CA PRO A 65 0.27 2.97 15.93
C PRO A 65 0.29 2.90 17.47
N GLY A 66 1.19 2.07 17.99
CA GLY A 66 1.47 1.94 19.42
C GLY A 66 2.97 1.97 19.70
N PRO A 67 3.41 2.15 20.96
CA PRO A 67 4.82 2.25 21.31
C PRO A 67 5.64 1.08 20.72
N PRO A 68 6.81 1.36 20.11
CA PRO A 68 7.54 2.63 20.12
C PRO A 68 7.10 3.64 19.05
N PHE A 69 6.10 3.34 18.22
CA PHE A 69 5.66 4.19 17.12
C PHE A 69 4.65 5.26 17.60
N PRO A 70 4.60 6.44 16.94
CA PRO A 70 5.38 6.85 15.78
C PRO A 70 6.84 7.22 16.13
N LEU A 71 7.78 6.83 15.28
CA LEU A 71 9.15 7.36 15.32
C LEU A 71 9.30 8.38 14.20
N VAL A 72 9.52 9.65 14.53
CA VAL A 72 9.57 10.76 13.55
C VAL A 72 11.00 11.28 13.42
N THR A 73 11.41 11.60 12.20
CA THR A 73 12.72 12.23 11.92
C THR A 73 12.60 13.74 11.74
N GLU A 74 13.73 14.43 11.85
CA GLU A 74 13.92 15.70 11.15
C GLU A 74 14.27 15.45 9.68
N TYR A 75 14.38 16.51 8.88
CA TYR A 75 14.88 16.37 7.50
C TYR A 75 16.33 15.91 7.48
N CYS A 76 16.60 14.84 6.74
CA CYS A 76 17.93 14.29 6.50
C CYS A 76 18.22 14.22 4.99
N ASP A 77 19.49 14.01 4.65
CA ASP A 77 19.95 13.89 3.27
C ASP A 77 19.56 12.54 2.65
N ILE A 78 19.16 12.57 1.38
CA ILE A 78 19.09 11.39 0.53
C ILE A 78 20.44 11.22 -0.16
N VAL A 79 21.12 10.11 0.14
CA VAL A 79 22.47 9.82 -0.37
C VAL A 79 22.47 8.65 -1.33
N CYS A 80 23.51 8.54 -2.16
CA CYS A 80 23.67 7.35 -2.99
C CYS A 80 24.09 6.15 -2.13
N GLY A 81 23.47 4.97 -2.38
CA GLY A 81 23.84 3.72 -1.73
C GLY A 81 25.06 3.03 -2.36
N PHE A 82 25.25 1.74 -2.06
CA PHE A 82 26.41 0.93 -2.48
C PHE A 82 26.32 0.27 -3.87
N GLY A 83 25.33 0.61 -4.69
CA GLY A 83 25.24 0.13 -6.07
C GLY A 83 24.56 -1.23 -6.24
N ARG A 84 23.80 -1.66 -5.23
CA ARG A 84 22.96 -2.85 -5.31
C ARG A 84 21.66 -2.44 -6.02
N GLY A 85 21.45 -2.91 -7.25
CA GLY A 85 20.45 -2.42 -8.20
C GLY A 85 18.99 -2.60 -7.81
N SER A 86 18.52 -2.05 -6.69
CA SER A 86 17.08 -1.99 -6.33
C SER A 86 16.25 -1.28 -7.42
N ALA A 87 16.83 -0.24 -8.03
CA ALA A 87 16.27 0.38 -9.24
C ALA A 87 16.12 -0.61 -10.43
N GLU A 88 17.06 -1.53 -10.62
CA GLU A 88 16.99 -2.58 -11.65
C GLU A 88 15.96 -3.68 -11.32
N LEU A 89 15.43 -3.69 -10.08
CA LEU A 89 14.29 -4.52 -9.67
C LEU A 89 12.95 -3.80 -9.89
N GLY A 90 12.95 -2.53 -10.31
CA GLY A 90 11.76 -1.69 -10.39
C GLY A 90 11.29 -1.15 -9.03
N ILE A 91 12.13 -1.24 -7.99
CA ILE A 91 11.81 -0.82 -6.62
C ILE A 91 12.94 0.08 -6.11
N PRO A 92 13.04 1.33 -6.59
CA PRO A 92 14.13 2.23 -6.23
C PRO A 92 14.12 2.55 -4.73
N THR A 93 15.29 2.53 -4.09
CA THR A 93 15.44 2.83 -2.65
C THR A 93 16.32 4.07 -2.41
N ALA A 94 15.82 5.00 -1.61
CA ALA A 94 16.54 6.17 -1.12
C ALA A 94 17.29 5.81 0.17
N ASN A 95 18.60 6.02 0.20
CA ASN A 95 19.42 5.75 1.38
C ASN A 95 19.47 7.00 2.26
N VAL A 96 19.38 6.82 3.58
CA VAL A 96 19.51 7.91 4.57
C VAL A 96 20.67 7.64 5.53
N PRO A 97 21.54 8.62 5.82
CA PRO A 97 22.64 8.43 6.76
C PRO A 97 22.13 8.27 8.19
N ILE A 98 22.39 7.12 8.81
CA ILE A 98 21.95 6.82 10.18
C ILE A 98 22.42 7.86 11.21
N GLY A 99 23.56 8.51 10.98
CA GLY A 99 24.08 9.59 11.85
C GLY A 99 23.27 10.88 11.83
N GLN A 100 22.37 11.05 10.85
CA GLN A 100 21.43 12.19 10.78
C GLN A 100 20.06 11.85 11.39
N LEU A 101 19.85 10.61 11.84
CA LEU A 101 18.58 10.14 12.36
C LEU A 101 18.55 10.18 13.90
N PRO A 102 17.36 10.25 14.53
CA PRO A 102 17.23 10.12 15.98
C PRO A 102 17.87 8.84 16.49
N ARG A 103 18.56 8.90 17.65
CA ARG A 103 19.32 7.74 18.19
C ARG A 103 18.50 6.47 18.32
N GLN A 104 17.23 6.59 18.71
CA GLN A 104 16.28 5.48 18.83
C GLN A 104 16.09 4.67 17.53
N MET A 105 16.39 5.25 16.36
CA MET A 105 16.39 4.52 15.08
C MET A 105 17.44 3.40 15.05
N ASN A 106 18.55 3.56 15.79
CA ASN A 106 19.55 2.50 15.95
C ASN A 106 19.07 1.35 16.84
N ASP A 107 17.97 1.50 17.57
CA ASP A 107 17.44 0.45 18.46
C ASP A 107 16.42 -0.45 17.75
N LEU A 108 15.95 -0.07 16.55
CA LEU A 108 14.98 -0.83 15.76
C LEU A 108 15.51 -2.19 15.29
N ASP A 109 14.74 -3.25 15.43
CA ASP A 109 15.08 -4.55 14.85
C ASP A 109 15.37 -4.48 13.35
N LEU A 110 16.13 -5.46 12.85
CA LEU A 110 16.32 -5.59 11.40
C LEU A 110 15.02 -6.08 10.77
N GLY A 111 14.61 -5.44 9.68
CA GLY A 111 13.35 -5.79 9.04
C GLY A 111 12.78 -4.69 8.18
N VAL A 112 11.50 -4.87 7.83
CA VAL A 112 10.75 -3.95 6.97
C VAL A 112 9.66 -3.27 7.77
N TYR A 113 9.63 -1.96 7.69
CA TYR A 113 8.72 -1.06 8.37
C TYR A 113 7.89 -0.27 7.35
N PHE A 114 6.89 0.46 7.83
CA PHE A 114 6.06 1.33 6.98
C PHE A 114 5.75 2.65 7.67
N GLY A 115 5.40 3.65 6.86
CA GLY A 115 5.00 4.97 7.35
C GLY A 115 4.81 5.94 6.20
N PHE A 116 4.98 7.23 6.48
CA PHE A 116 4.94 8.28 5.48
C PHE A 116 6.31 8.95 5.36
N ALA A 117 6.58 9.49 4.17
CA ALA A 117 7.73 10.33 3.88
C ALA A 117 7.27 11.61 3.17
N HIS A 118 7.98 12.69 3.43
CA HIS A 118 7.87 13.93 2.69
C HIS A 118 9.26 14.32 2.19
N ILE A 119 9.36 14.55 0.89
CA ILE A 119 10.62 14.87 0.20
C ILE A 119 10.53 16.31 -0.28
N LYS A 120 11.63 17.05 -0.16
CA LYS A 120 11.73 18.41 -0.71
C LYS A 120 13.12 18.68 -1.31
N PRO A 121 13.22 19.64 -2.24
CA PRO A 121 14.51 20.10 -2.74
C PRO A 121 15.41 20.61 -1.61
N ALA A 122 16.72 20.41 -1.74
CA ALA A 122 17.68 21.06 -0.84
C ALA A 122 17.94 22.50 -1.31
N GLU A 123 17.89 23.45 -0.38
CA GLU A 123 18.05 24.87 -0.68
C GLU A 123 19.48 25.21 -1.13
N HIS A 124 19.60 26.11 -2.10
CA HIS A 124 20.85 26.73 -2.54
C HIS A 124 21.97 25.77 -2.93
N ARG A 125 21.64 24.68 -3.63
CA ARG A 125 22.61 23.69 -4.13
C ARG A 125 22.58 23.59 -5.66
N GLU A 126 23.74 23.76 -6.27
CA GLU A 126 23.96 23.46 -7.68
C GLU A 126 24.18 21.95 -7.88
N PRO A 127 23.77 21.36 -9.01
CA PRO A 127 23.97 19.94 -9.26
C PRO A 127 25.44 19.55 -9.20
N SER A 128 25.73 18.41 -8.59
CA SER A 128 27.08 17.85 -8.52
C SER A 128 27.12 16.43 -9.07
N VAL A 129 28.32 15.98 -9.40
CA VAL A 129 28.58 14.60 -9.83
C VAL A 129 29.52 13.97 -8.81
N GLU A 130 29.12 12.84 -8.25
CA GLU A 130 29.95 12.02 -7.40
C GLU A 130 30.30 10.70 -8.09
N THR A 131 31.52 10.22 -7.90
CA THR A 131 31.95 8.90 -8.37
C THR A 131 31.83 7.90 -7.23
N ARG A 132 31.06 6.84 -7.45
CA ARG A 132 30.89 5.74 -6.50
C ARG A 132 32.15 4.88 -6.44
N GLN A 133 32.22 4.04 -5.41
CA GLN A 133 33.31 3.07 -5.24
C GLN A 133 33.41 2.06 -6.40
N ASP A 134 32.32 1.79 -7.11
CA ASP A 134 32.29 0.91 -8.30
C ASP A 134 32.69 1.64 -9.61
N GLY A 135 33.06 2.92 -9.54
CA GLY A 135 33.45 3.75 -10.68
C GLY A 135 32.28 4.38 -11.44
N ARG A 136 31.02 4.06 -11.11
CA ARG A 136 29.85 4.71 -11.73
C ARG A 136 29.67 6.12 -11.18
N THR A 137 29.23 7.04 -12.02
CA THR A 137 28.89 8.40 -11.60
C THR A 137 27.43 8.51 -11.19
N VAL A 138 27.15 9.34 -10.19
CA VAL A 138 25.80 9.69 -9.72
C VAL A 138 25.65 11.20 -9.76
N VAL A 139 24.55 11.66 -10.35
CA VAL A 139 24.21 13.08 -10.37
C VAL A 139 23.37 13.40 -9.14
N TYR A 140 23.87 14.29 -8.30
CA TYR A 140 23.12 14.89 -7.21
C TYR A 140 22.44 16.15 -7.76
N ASN A 141 21.15 16.04 -8.07
CA ASN A 141 20.34 17.17 -8.53
C ASN A 141 19.63 17.90 -7.39
N TYR A 142 19.82 17.46 -6.14
CA TYR A 142 19.27 18.09 -4.94
C TYR A 142 17.74 18.26 -4.95
N GLY A 143 17.04 17.40 -5.69
CA GLY A 143 15.58 17.43 -5.83
C GLY A 143 15.06 18.53 -6.75
N GLN A 144 15.90 19.18 -7.57
CA GLN A 144 15.50 20.26 -8.48
C GLN A 144 14.41 19.87 -9.50
N TYR A 145 14.21 18.56 -9.74
CA TYR A 145 13.20 18.05 -10.67
C TYR A 145 11.95 17.49 -9.98
N LEU A 146 11.83 17.63 -8.66
CA LEU A 146 10.59 17.31 -7.94
C LEU A 146 9.53 18.35 -8.31
N SER A 147 8.32 17.88 -8.60
CA SER A 147 7.22 18.71 -9.08
C SER A 147 5.98 18.58 -8.20
N GLU A 148 5.46 19.73 -7.75
CA GLU A 148 4.14 19.82 -7.11
C GLU A 148 3.02 19.28 -8.00
N VAL A 149 3.12 19.49 -9.32
CA VAL A 149 2.10 19.07 -10.28
C VAL A 149 1.92 17.55 -10.31
N ASN A 150 2.99 16.81 -10.04
CA ASN A 150 2.97 15.35 -10.00
C ASN A 150 2.74 14.80 -8.59
N GLY A 151 2.59 15.65 -7.57
CA GLY A 151 2.50 15.22 -6.16
C GLY A 151 3.83 14.77 -5.57
N ASP A 152 4.98 15.09 -6.19
CA ASP A 152 6.30 14.66 -5.70
C ASP A 152 6.63 15.26 -4.32
N LEU A 153 5.99 16.39 -3.99
CA LEU A 153 6.13 17.11 -2.72
C LEU A 153 4.98 16.81 -1.73
N ASP A 154 4.13 15.82 -2.02
CA ASP A 154 3.10 15.41 -1.07
C ASP A 154 3.69 14.57 0.07
N VAL A 155 2.89 14.38 1.13
CA VAL A 155 3.18 13.36 2.15
C VAL A 155 2.78 11.99 1.60
N LEU A 156 3.78 11.22 1.17
CA LEU A 156 3.65 9.98 0.42
C LEU A 156 3.84 8.75 1.31
N PRO A 157 3.12 7.64 1.06
CA PRO A 157 3.36 6.39 1.78
C PRO A 157 4.73 5.81 1.42
N MET A 158 5.35 5.10 2.37
CA MET A 158 6.65 4.45 2.16
C MET A 158 6.74 3.10 2.89
N VAL A 159 7.63 2.25 2.39
CA VAL A 159 8.23 1.15 3.17
C VAL A 159 9.70 1.45 3.44
N LEU A 160 10.20 1.00 4.58
CA LEU A 160 11.57 1.24 5.04
C LEU A 160 12.23 -0.09 5.38
N SER A 161 13.39 -0.37 4.78
CA SER A 161 14.25 -1.49 5.17
C SER A 161 15.31 -1.03 6.18
N VAL A 162 15.43 -1.77 7.28
CA VAL A 162 16.48 -1.61 8.30
C VAL A 162 17.39 -2.83 8.23
N GLY A 163 18.64 -2.62 7.79
CA GLY A 163 19.63 -3.67 7.58
C GLY A 163 20.93 -3.43 8.36
N LYS A 164 21.89 -4.34 8.20
CA LYS A 164 23.26 -4.18 8.71
C LYS A 164 24.18 -3.62 7.63
N ASN A 165 25.08 -2.71 8.01
CA ASN A 165 26.18 -2.32 7.12
C ASN A 165 27.31 -3.36 7.16
N PRO A 166 27.61 -4.09 6.07
CA PRO A 166 28.63 -5.15 6.09
C PRO A 166 30.07 -4.60 6.09
N PHE A 167 30.29 -3.31 5.82
CA PHE A 167 31.62 -2.71 5.68
C PHE A 167 32.18 -2.12 6.98
N TYR A 168 31.32 -1.85 7.96
CA TYR A 168 31.71 -1.30 9.25
C TYR A 168 31.34 -2.35 10.29
N GLY A 169 32.34 -2.94 10.95
CA GLY A 169 32.14 -3.96 11.97
C GLY A 169 31.03 -3.57 12.94
N ASN A 170 29.90 -4.27 12.80
CA ASN A 170 28.78 -4.50 13.72
C ASN A 170 28.04 -3.38 14.48
N ASP A 171 28.32 -2.08 14.33
CA ASP A 171 27.61 -1.08 15.17
C ASP A 171 26.65 -0.12 14.44
N PHE A 172 26.59 -0.12 13.10
CA PHE A 172 25.73 0.81 12.36
C PHE A 172 24.74 0.11 11.42
N LYS A 173 23.45 0.41 11.62
CA LYS A 173 22.34 -0.01 10.76
C LYS A 173 22.31 0.83 9.49
N THR A 174 21.83 0.23 8.40
CA THR A 174 21.47 0.94 7.17
C THR A 174 19.96 1.13 7.12
N MET A 175 19.52 2.26 6.57
CA MET A 175 18.12 2.58 6.39
C MET A 175 17.86 3.00 4.94
N GLU A 176 16.93 2.29 4.30
CA GLU A 176 16.60 2.46 2.89
C GLU A 176 15.08 2.59 2.72
N LEU A 177 14.62 3.72 2.18
CA LEU A 177 13.21 4.01 1.96
C LEU A 177 12.83 3.69 0.51
N HIS A 178 11.75 2.96 0.31
CA HIS A 178 11.03 2.96 -0.96
C HIS A 178 9.75 3.78 -0.78
N VAL A 179 9.70 4.95 -1.41
CA VAL A 179 8.52 5.82 -1.41
C VAL A 179 7.58 5.33 -2.50
N LEU A 180 6.31 5.12 -2.15
CA LEU A 180 5.29 4.54 -3.01
C LEU A 180 4.70 5.62 -3.93
N HIS A 181 5.55 6.12 -4.83
CA HIS A 181 5.24 7.17 -5.79
C HIS A 181 6.09 7.02 -7.06
N ASP A 182 5.52 7.36 -8.21
CA ASP A 182 6.19 7.23 -9.52
C ASP A 182 6.95 8.52 -9.88
N PHE A 183 8.13 8.68 -9.28
CA PHE A 183 9.03 9.80 -9.59
C PHE A 183 9.61 9.68 -11.00
N LYS A 184 9.57 10.77 -11.76
CA LYS A 184 10.14 10.82 -13.12
C LYS A 184 11.66 10.97 -13.17
N ASN A 185 12.25 11.40 -12.05
CA ASN A 185 13.67 11.65 -11.93
C ASN A 185 14.17 11.15 -10.58
N ASP A 186 15.44 10.74 -10.53
CA ASP A 186 16.14 10.57 -9.26
C ASP A 186 16.18 11.90 -8.49
N PHE A 187 16.39 11.83 -7.18
CA PHE A 187 16.41 13.00 -6.29
C PHE A 187 17.56 12.95 -5.28
N TYR A 188 18.73 12.43 -5.70
CA TYR A 188 19.92 12.42 -4.85
C TYR A 188 20.29 13.83 -4.38
N GLY A 189 20.56 13.95 -3.08
CA GLY A 189 20.82 15.22 -2.41
C GLY A 189 19.56 15.98 -1.96
N ALA A 190 18.35 15.54 -2.35
CA ALA A 190 17.12 16.08 -1.78
C ALA A 190 17.03 15.76 -0.29
N LYS A 191 16.11 16.44 0.40
CA LYS A 191 15.85 16.24 1.83
C LYS A 191 14.62 15.36 2.02
N VAL A 192 14.69 14.41 2.95
CA VAL A 192 13.53 13.61 3.36
C VAL A 192 13.28 13.71 4.86
N LYS A 193 12.02 13.84 5.22
CA LYS A 193 11.52 13.69 6.59
C LYS A 193 10.48 12.58 6.58
N PHE A 194 10.53 11.67 7.55
CA PHE A 194 9.63 10.53 7.56
C PHE A 194 9.23 10.13 8.98
N ASN A 195 8.15 9.36 9.06
CA ASN A 195 7.75 8.68 10.28
C ASN A 195 7.69 7.17 10.04
N ILE A 196 7.94 6.40 11.10
CA ILE A 196 7.74 4.95 11.12
C ILE A 196 6.55 4.67 12.02
N LEU A 197 5.56 3.95 11.49
CA LEU A 197 4.28 3.72 12.15
C LEU A 197 4.05 2.26 12.55
N GLY A 198 4.87 1.34 12.05
CA GLY A 198 4.82 -0.07 12.42
C GLY A 198 5.88 -0.92 11.75
N HIS A 199 6.02 -2.16 12.24
CA HIS A 199 6.96 -3.18 11.77
C HIS A 199 6.17 -4.26 11.02
N ILE A 200 6.48 -4.50 9.75
CA ILE A 200 5.82 -5.51 8.91
C ILE A 200 6.39 -6.90 9.21
N ARG A 201 7.71 -7.05 9.17
CA ARG A 201 8.39 -8.34 9.31
C ARG A 201 9.89 -8.18 9.59
N PRO A 202 10.52 -9.18 10.21
CA PRO A 202 11.99 -9.23 10.31
C PRO A 202 12.68 -9.32 8.94
N GLU A 203 14.00 -9.12 8.95
CA GLU A 203 14.86 -9.37 7.78
C GLU A 203 14.77 -10.85 7.35
N LEU A 204 14.68 -11.09 6.04
CA LEU A 204 14.57 -12.42 5.46
C LEU A 204 15.77 -12.70 4.57
N ASN A 205 16.19 -13.96 4.53
CA ASN A 205 17.22 -14.45 3.61
C ASN A 205 16.58 -14.98 2.33
N TYR A 206 17.15 -14.62 1.18
CA TYR A 206 16.64 -15.01 -0.12
C TYR A 206 17.68 -15.79 -0.90
N THR A 207 17.26 -16.91 -1.50
CA THR A 207 18.09 -17.70 -2.42
C THR A 207 17.86 -17.32 -3.88
N THR A 208 16.77 -16.59 -4.19
CA THR A 208 16.43 -16.13 -5.54
C THR A 208 15.97 -14.67 -5.55
N LYS A 209 16.20 -13.98 -6.67
CA LYS A 209 15.76 -12.59 -6.89
C LYS A 209 14.24 -12.49 -6.93
N GLU A 210 13.57 -13.50 -7.46
CA GLU A 210 12.12 -13.56 -7.60
C GLU A 210 11.43 -13.65 -6.24
N ALA A 211 11.99 -14.42 -5.31
CA ALA A 211 11.48 -14.51 -3.94
C ALA A 211 11.60 -13.16 -3.21
N LEU A 212 12.74 -12.48 -3.37
CA LEU A 212 12.96 -11.13 -2.84
C LEU A 212 11.94 -10.14 -3.39
N ILE A 213 11.77 -10.08 -4.71
CA ILE A 213 10.80 -9.17 -5.36
C ILE A 213 9.38 -9.48 -4.91
N LYS A 214 9.01 -10.76 -4.83
CA LYS A 214 7.69 -11.18 -4.35
C LYS A 214 7.43 -10.63 -2.95
N ASP A 215 8.40 -10.76 -2.06
CA ASP A 215 8.22 -10.34 -0.68
C ASP A 215 8.18 -8.81 -0.51
N ILE A 216 9.00 -8.07 -1.27
CA ILE A 216 8.89 -6.61 -1.27
C ILE A 216 7.51 -6.15 -1.77
N ASN A 217 6.97 -6.81 -2.80
CA ASN A 217 5.62 -6.47 -3.29
C ASN A 217 4.51 -6.76 -2.27
N ILE A 218 4.67 -7.79 -1.44
CA ILE A 218 3.76 -8.04 -0.32
C ILE A 218 3.89 -6.92 0.71
N ASP A 219 5.12 -6.52 1.05
CA ASP A 219 5.35 -5.46 2.04
C ASP A 219 4.75 -4.11 1.57
N ILE A 220 4.89 -3.78 0.27
CA ILE A 220 4.26 -2.62 -0.36
C ILE A 220 2.73 -2.69 -0.24
N LYS A 221 2.12 -3.84 -0.57
CA LYS A 221 0.67 -4.02 -0.47
C LYS A 221 0.18 -3.89 0.96
N THR A 222 0.90 -4.44 1.93
CA THR A 222 0.60 -4.28 3.36
C THR A 222 0.66 -2.81 3.77
N ALA A 223 1.71 -2.08 3.39
CA ALA A 223 1.79 -0.66 3.70
C ALA A 223 0.64 0.14 3.05
N GLN A 224 0.30 -0.14 1.79
CA GLN A 224 -0.82 0.51 1.11
C GLN A 224 -2.15 0.26 1.80
N SER A 225 -2.46 -0.99 2.17
CA SER A 225 -3.73 -1.33 2.82
C SER A 225 -3.86 -0.73 4.21
N VAL A 226 -2.77 -0.65 4.96
CA VAL A 226 -2.77 -0.12 6.33
C VAL A 226 -2.79 1.42 6.32
N LEU A 227 -1.95 2.06 5.51
CA LEU A 227 -1.77 3.51 5.56
C LEU A 227 -3.00 4.28 5.07
N VAL A 228 -3.88 3.68 4.26
CA VAL A 228 -5.15 4.32 3.86
C VAL A 228 -6.19 4.39 4.96
N THR A 229 -6.00 3.66 6.07
CA THR A 229 -6.95 3.67 7.19
C THR A 229 -6.89 4.99 7.97
N SER A 230 -8.05 5.40 8.50
CA SER A 230 -8.20 6.67 9.22
C SER A 230 -7.20 6.87 10.37
N PRO A 231 -6.95 5.87 11.26
CA PRO A 231 -6.00 6.04 12.36
C PRO A 231 -4.59 6.43 11.89
N TYR A 232 -4.11 5.79 10.82
CA TYR A 232 -2.77 6.02 10.30
C TYR A 232 -2.66 7.32 9.50
N GLN A 233 -3.68 7.71 8.73
CA GLN A 233 -3.69 8.97 7.96
C GLN A 233 -3.47 10.22 8.83
N THR A 234 -3.87 10.19 10.10
CA THR A 234 -3.67 11.33 11.02
C THR A 234 -2.20 11.71 11.23
N PHE A 235 -1.28 10.76 11.03
CA PHE A 235 0.15 10.94 11.24
C PHE A 235 0.86 11.67 10.08
N LYS A 236 0.18 11.89 8.94
CA LYS A 236 0.71 12.75 7.87
C LYS A 236 1.06 14.16 8.35
N ARG A 237 0.30 14.68 9.33
CA ARG A 237 0.50 16.02 9.91
C ARG A 237 1.81 16.19 10.68
N GLN A 238 2.56 15.11 10.91
CA GLN A 238 3.85 15.17 11.58
C GLN A 238 4.99 15.60 10.65
N LEU A 239 4.78 15.51 9.33
CA LEU A 239 5.81 15.66 8.31
C LEU A 239 5.80 17.07 7.72
#